data_AF-A0A821VB86-F1
#
_entry.id   AF-A0A821VB86-F1
#
_cell.length_a   1.000
_cell.length_b   1.000
_cell.length_c   1.000
_cell.angle_alpha   90.00
_cell.angle_beta   90.00
_cell.angle_gamma   90.00
#
_symmetry.space_group_name_H-M   'P 1'
#
loop_
_entity.id
_entity.type
_entity.pdbx_description
1 polymer ?
#
loop_
_entity_poly.entity_id
_entity_poly.type
_entity_poly.pdbx_seq_one_letter_code
_entity_poly.pdbx_strand_id
1 'polypeptide(L)'
;DSCIKSAVKEVLEISTELSLNTEQKNGYLTYCIDEVVLEIANVSSFLIAIPDPPDCSQPLYLYRGLSNAIKAFSFVDPILYCKLNLAVIKGVSCCVGDIPPYNLKEVDGNIALYGGDLVLKTEAENINSALLSQILVHLKVSLL
;
A
#
# COMPACT_ATOMS: atom_id res chain seq x y z
N ASP A 1 8.68 -12.68 9.29
CA ASP A 1 8.96 -12.47 7.86
C ASP A 1 7.93 -13.13 6.94
N SER A 2 7.83 -14.46 6.87
CA SER A 2 6.92 -15.13 5.92
C SER A 2 5.45 -14.73 6.04
N CYS A 3 4.93 -14.57 7.26
CA CYS A 3 3.55 -14.15 7.51
C CYS A 3 3.23 -12.78 6.90
N ILE A 4 4.14 -11.80 7.03
CA ILE A 4 3.92 -10.43 6.55
C ILE A 4 4.07 -10.36 5.03
N LYS A 5 5.04 -11.09 4.48
CA LYS A 5 5.17 -11.25 3.02
C LYS A 5 3.93 -11.93 2.42
N SER A 6 3.36 -12.91 3.11
CA SER A 6 2.10 -13.55 2.71
C SER A 6 0.93 -12.56 2.72
N ALA A 7 0.80 -11.71 3.75
CA ALA A 7 -0.25 -10.69 3.79
C ALA A 7 -0.12 -9.66 2.65
N VAL A 8 1.10 -9.24 2.30
CA VAL A 8 1.34 -8.39 1.12
C VAL A 8 1.03 -9.13 -0.19
N LYS A 9 1.27 -10.44 -0.24
CA LYS A 9 0.93 -11.28 -1.40
C LYS A 9 -0.59 -11.48 -1.53
N GLU A 10 -1.31 -11.56 -0.42
CA GLU A 10 -2.77 -11.67 -0.40
C GLU A 10 -3.44 -10.47 -1.08
N VAL A 11 -2.83 -9.28 -1.02
CA VAL A 11 -3.26 -8.12 -1.83
C VAL A 11 -3.27 -8.39 -3.33
N LEU A 12 -2.31 -9.17 -3.86
CA LEU A 12 -2.30 -9.59 -5.26
C LEU A 12 -3.41 -10.60 -5.57
N GLU A 13 -3.77 -11.42 -4.58
CA GLU A 13 -4.84 -12.42 -4.70
C GLU A 13 -6.20 -11.71 -4.75
N ILE A 14 -6.42 -10.67 -3.94
CA ILE A 14 -7.59 -9.77 -4.04
C ILE A 14 -7.69 -9.17 -5.46
N SER A 15 -6.58 -8.69 -6.03
CA SER A 15 -6.58 -8.14 -7.40
C SER A 15 -6.98 -9.18 -8.44
N THR A 16 -6.49 -10.41 -8.28
CA THR A 16 -6.73 -11.52 -9.22
C THR A 16 -8.19 -11.95 -9.16
N GLU A 17 -8.77 -12.03 -7.96
CA GLU A 17 -10.20 -12.28 -7.78
C GLU A 17 -11.06 -11.19 -8.43
N LEU A 18 -10.70 -9.92 -8.26
CA LEU A 18 -11.39 -8.81 -8.93
C LEU A 18 -11.31 -8.95 -10.46
N SER A 19 -10.14 -9.27 -11.04
CA SER A 19 -10.00 -9.52 -12.49
C SER A 19 -10.95 -10.62 -12.98
N LEU A 20 -10.92 -11.79 -12.33
CA LEU A 20 -11.70 -12.97 -12.71
C LEU A 20 -13.21 -12.72 -12.59
N ASN A 21 -13.63 -11.97 -11.59
CA ASN A 21 -15.03 -11.61 -11.37
C ASN A 21 -15.52 -10.52 -12.35
N THR A 22 -14.61 -9.71 -12.92
CA THR A 22 -14.96 -8.75 -13.99
C THR A 22 -15.25 -9.47 -15.32
N GLU A 23 -14.64 -10.63 -15.56
CA GLU A 23 -14.82 -11.44 -16.76
C GLU A 23 -16.07 -12.37 -16.69
N GLN A 24 -16.52 -12.76 -15.48
CA GLN A 24 -17.76 -13.54 -15.27
C GLN A 24 -19.02 -12.66 -15.22
N LYS A 25 -19.58 -12.34 -16.39
CA LYS A 25 -20.96 -11.91 -16.72
C LYS A 25 -21.98 -11.57 -15.59
N ASN A 26 -22.69 -10.45 -15.78
CA ASN A 26 -24.14 -10.26 -15.50
C ASN A 26 -24.73 -10.95 -14.26
N GLY A 27 -24.42 -10.48 -13.05
CA GLY A 27 -25.22 -10.88 -11.88
C GLY A 27 -24.55 -10.68 -10.52
N TYR A 28 -24.13 -9.45 -10.22
CA TYR A 28 -23.83 -8.93 -8.88
C TYR A 28 -22.98 -9.82 -7.94
N LEU A 29 -21.66 -9.71 -8.08
CA LEU A 29 -20.77 -9.63 -6.93
C LEU A 29 -20.13 -8.23 -6.94
N THR A 30 -20.84 -7.28 -6.32
CA THR A 30 -20.29 -5.96 -6.02
C THR A 30 -19.33 -6.15 -4.85
N TYR A 31 -18.04 -6.36 -5.12
CA TYR A 31 -17.06 -6.05 -4.08
C TYR A 31 -17.28 -4.59 -3.71
N CYS A 32 -17.56 -4.32 -2.44
CA CYS A 32 -17.72 -2.96 -2.01
C CYS A 32 -16.35 -2.31 -2.21
N ILE A 33 -16.25 -1.31 -3.09
CA ILE A 33 -15.02 -0.53 -3.32
C ILE A 33 -14.40 -0.12 -1.97
N ASP A 34 -15.26 0.19 -0.99
CA ASP A 34 -14.83 0.59 0.33
C ASP A 34 -14.26 -0.57 1.17
N GLU A 35 -14.67 -1.82 0.96
CA GLU A 35 -14.06 -3.00 1.62
C GLU A 35 -12.65 -3.26 1.11
N VAL A 36 -12.43 -3.22 -0.21
CA VAL A 36 -11.09 -3.39 -0.79
C VAL A 36 -10.17 -2.26 -0.32
N VAL A 37 -10.65 -1.02 -0.34
CA VAL A 37 -9.89 0.12 0.17
C VAL A 37 -9.60 -0.02 1.66
N LEU A 38 -10.56 -0.49 2.45
CA LEU A 38 -10.37 -0.74 3.88
C LEU A 38 -9.31 -1.81 4.13
N GLU A 39 -9.31 -2.90 3.37
CA GLU A 39 -8.32 -3.97 3.52
C GLU A 39 -6.90 -3.46 3.23
N ILE A 40 -6.72 -2.72 2.12
CA ILE A 40 -5.43 -2.11 1.78
C ILE A 40 -5.03 -1.05 2.82
N ALA A 41 -5.99 -0.29 3.35
CA ALA A 41 -5.73 0.65 4.42
C ALA A 41 -5.29 -0.07 5.70
N ASN A 42 -5.88 -1.21 6.04
CA ASN A 42 -5.50 -2.02 7.22
C ASN A 42 -4.10 -2.60 7.06
N VAL A 43 -3.77 -3.17 5.90
CA VAL A 43 -2.40 -3.65 5.61
C VAL A 43 -1.41 -2.49 5.67
N SER A 44 -1.71 -1.38 4.99
CA SER A 44 -0.90 -0.16 5.02
C SER A 44 -0.70 0.36 6.44
N SER A 45 -1.74 0.33 7.27
CA SER A 45 -1.67 0.67 8.69
C SER A 45 -0.71 -0.29 9.41
N PHE A 46 -0.96 -1.60 9.34
CA PHE A 46 -0.14 -2.62 10.01
C PHE A 46 1.37 -2.48 9.74
N LEU A 47 1.75 -2.13 8.51
CA LEU A 47 3.15 -1.91 8.11
C LEU A 47 3.83 -0.70 8.78
N ILE A 48 3.10 0.22 9.41
CA ILE A 48 3.65 1.35 10.17
C ILE A 48 4.39 0.84 11.41
N ALA A 49 3.77 -0.09 12.15
CA ALA A 49 4.26 -0.55 13.44
C ALA A 49 5.13 -1.81 13.37
N ILE A 50 5.30 -2.38 12.18
CA ILE A 50 6.01 -3.62 11.96
C ILE A 50 7.34 -3.33 11.27
N PRO A 51 8.45 -3.89 11.76
CA PRO A 51 9.74 -3.73 11.09
C PRO A 51 9.79 -4.51 9.79
N ASP A 52 10.53 -3.97 8.82
CA ASP A 52 10.95 -4.73 7.66
C ASP A 52 11.82 -5.93 8.06
N PRO A 53 11.90 -6.96 7.21
CA PRO A 53 12.81 -8.07 7.43
C PRO A 53 14.27 -7.59 7.54
N PRO A 54 15.08 -8.17 8.44
CA PRO A 54 16.44 -7.68 8.74
C PRO A 54 17.40 -7.80 7.55
N ASP A 55 17.13 -8.70 6.61
CA ASP A 55 17.97 -8.94 5.43
C ASP A 55 17.66 -8.00 4.25
N CYS A 56 16.75 -7.04 4.44
CA CYS A 56 16.39 -6.08 3.41
C CYS A 56 17.44 -4.97 3.28
N SER A 57 17.89 -4.72 2.04
CA SER A 57 18.92 -3.70 1.76
C SER A 57 18.40 -2.26 1.79
N GLN A 58 17.08 -2.06 1.85
CA GLN A 58 16.42 -0.76 1.83
C GLN A 58 15.27 -0.74 2.83
N PRO A 59 15.05 0.39 3.52
CA PRO A 59 13.90 0.56 4.39
C PRO A 59 12.60 0.60 3.57
N LEU A 60 11.46 0.46 4.23
CA LEU A 60 10.12 0.41 3.64
C LEU A 60 9.97 -0.67 2.55
N TYR A 61 10.71 -1.77 2.68
CA TYR A 61 10.67 -2.90 1.73
C TYR A 61 9.24 -3.43 1.57
N LEU A 62 8.52 -3.60 2.67
CA LEU A 62 7.14 -4.12 2.64
C LEU A 62 6.17 -3.12 2.00
N TYR A 63 6.34 -1.82 2.22
CA TYR A 63 5.54 -0.79 1.54
C TYR A 63 5.83 -0.71 0.04
N ARG A 64 7.08 -0.93 -0.35
CA ARG A 64 7.44 -1.05 -1.77
C ARG A 64 6.79 -2.27 -2.40
N GLY A 65 6.73 -3.39 -1.67
CA GLY A 65 5.95 -4.57 -2.05
C GLY A 65 4.46 -4.25 -2.24
N LEU A 66 3.85 -3.58 -1.27
CA LEU A 66 2.45 -3.17 -1.32
C LEU A 66 2.15 -2.18 -2.47
N SER A 67 3.01 -1.17 -2.67
CA SER A 67 2.92 -0.22 -3.78
C SER A 67 2.98 -0.93 -5.14
N ASN A 68 3.85 -1.94 -5.27
CA ASN A 68 3.91 -2.75 -6.48
C ASN A 68 2.67 -3.63 -6.65
N ALA A 69 2.13 -4.19 -5.57
CA ALA A 69 0.93 -5.00 -5.62
C ALA A 69 -0.29 -4.20 -6.07
N ILE A 70 -0.41 -2.95 -5.65
CA ILE A 70 -1.52 -2.07 -6.06
C ILE A 70 -1.55 -1.84 -7.56
N LYS A 71 -0.41 -1.86 -8.26
CA LYS A 71 -0.39 -1.71 -9.74
C LYS A 71 -1.25 -2.75 -10.44
N ALA A 72 -1.44 -3.92 -9.84
CA ALA A 72 -2.33 -4.93 -10.39
C ALA A 72 -3.78 -4.42 -10.53
N PHE A 73 -4.22 -3.48 -9.70
CA PHE A 73 -5.59 -2.94 -9.72
C PHE A 73 -5.81 -1.81 -10.75
N SER A 74 -4.79 -1.43 -11.54
CA SER A 74 -4.87 -0.27 -12.45
C SER A 74 -5.93 -0.41 -13.55
N PHE A 75 -6.40 -1.64 -13.82
CA PHE A 75 -7.37 -1.94 -14.86
C PHE A 75 -8.84 -1.88 -14.40
N VAL A 76 -9.13 -1.81 -13.10
CA VAL A 76 -10.49 -2.02 -12.55
C VAL A 76 -11.36 -0.76 -12.67
N ASP A 77 -11.09 0.23 -11.82
CA ASP A 77 -11.83 1.49 -11.74
C ASP A 77 -10.86 2.62 -11.35
N PRO A 78 -10.83 3.76 -12.07
CA PRO A 78 -9.89 4.84 -11.78
C PRO A 78 -10.03 5.43 -10.38
N ILE A 79 -11.26 5.52 -9.85
CA ILE A 79 -11.53 6.09 -8.52
C ILE A 79 -11.03 5.14 -7.43
N LEU A 80 -11.35 3.84 -7.54
CA LEU A 80 -10.81 2.78 -6.68
C LEU A 80 -9.29 2.82 -6.71
N TYR A 81 -8.67 2.82 -7.90
CA TYR A 81 -7.21 2.85 -8.02
C TYR A 81 -6.60 4.06 -7.31
N CYS A 82 -7.20 5.25 -7.44
CA CYS A 82 -6.77 6.44 -6.71
C CYS A 82 -6.93 6.27 -5.19
N LYS A 83 -8.05 5.71 -4.71
CA LYS A 83 -8.27 5.43 -3.28
C LYS A 83 -7.24 4.45 -2.72
N LEU A 84 -6.88 3.40 -3.46
CA LEU A 84 -5.85 2.43 -3.05
C LEU A 84 -4.47 3.09 -2.94
N ASN A 85 -4.08 3.88 -3.94
CA ASN A 85 -2.82 4.65 -3.90
C ASN A 85 -2.79 5.61 -2.69
N LEU A 86 -3.89 6.31 -2.41
CA LEU A 86 -4.01 7.20 -1.24
C LEU A 86 -3.87 6.45 0.09
N ALA A 87 -4.45 5.25 0.21
CA ALA A 87 -4.33 4.43 1.41
C ALA A 87 -2.87 4.06 1.72
N VAL A 88 -2.06 3.81 0.70
CA VAL A 88 -0.62 3.53 0.87
C VAL A 88 0.18 4.79 1.13
N ILE A 89 -0.09 5.90 0.41
CA ILE A 89 0.57 7.18 0.67
C ILE A 89 0.40 7.58 2.14
N LYS A 90 -0.79 7.37 2.72
CA LYS A 90 -1.06 7.68 4.13
C LYS A 90 -0.14 6.87 5.06
N GLY A 91 0.00 5.57 4.85
CA GLY A 91 0.87 4.72 5.67
C GLY A 91 2.35 5.10 5.56
N VAL A 92 2.85 5.22 4.31
CA VAL A 92 4.24 5.62 4.04
C VAL A 92 4.57 6.98 4.65
N SER A 93 3.65 7.95 4.56
CA SER A 93 3.84 9.27 5.16
C SER A 93 3.92 9.23 6.69
N CYS A 94 3.19 8.31 7.33
CA CYS A 94 3.31 8.10 8.77
C CYS A 94 4.69 7.55 9.17
N CYS A 95 5.35 6.78 8.29
CA CYS A 95 6.68 6.22 8.56
C CYS A 95 7.83 7.24 8.57
N VAL A 96 7.60 8.47 8.11
CA VAL A 96 8.61 9.54 8.12
C VAL A 96 8.26 10.70 9.06
N GLY A 97 7.15 10.58 9.79
CA GLY A 97 6.83 11.52 10.86
C GLY A 97 7.77 11.35 12.05
N ASP A 98 7.90 12.40 12.87
CA ASP A 98 8.72 12.37 14.09
C ASP A 98 8.20 11.33 15.10
N ILE A 99 6.89 11.08 15.10
CA ILE A 99 6.21 10.15 16.01
C ILE A 99 5.21 9.32 15.19
N PRO A 100 5.27 7.97 15.24
CA PRO A 100 4.27 7.14 14.60
C PRO A 100 2.89 7.33 15.25
N PRO A 101 1.79 7.16 14.49
CA PRO A 101 0.43 7.25 15.04
C PRO A 101 0.14 6.23 16.14
N TYR A 102 0.86 5.11 16.17
CA TYR A 102 0.78 4.07 17.19
C TYR A 102 2.02 3.17 17.12
N ASN A 103 2.25 2.41 18.18
CA ASN A 103 3.32 1.40 18.27
C ASN A 103 2.77 0.11 18.87
N LEU A 104 3.40 -1.01 18.52
CA LEU A 104 3.15 -2.28 19.19
C LEU A 104 4.11 -2.41 20.36
N LYS A 105 3.59 -2.85 21.51
CA LYS A 105 4.41 -3.07 22.71
C LYS A 105 5.46 -4.13 22.40
N GLU A 106 6.72 -3.84 22.76
CA GLU A 106 7.88 -4.73 22.55
C GLU A 106 8.25 -5.00 21.08
N VAL A 107 7.75 -4.17 20.16
CA VAL A 107 8.11 -4.24 18.74
C VAL A 107 8.60 -2.88 18.28
N ASP A 108 9.87 -2.83 17.86
CA ASP A 108 10.44 -1.64 17.23
C ASP A 108 10.07 -1.64 15.74
N GLY A 109 9.19 -0.73 15.34
CA GLY A 109 8.78 -0.56 13.94
C GLY A 109 9.84 0.18 13.11
N ASN A 110 9.56 0.36 11.81
CA ASN A 110 10.51 1.00 10.88
C ASN A 110 10.95 2.41 11.33
N ILE A 111 10.10 3.17 12.00
CA ILE A 111 10.48 4.50 12.54
C ILE A 111 11.47 4.36 13.71
N ALA A 112 11.33 3.36 14.57
CA ALA A 112 12.29 3.15 15.66
C ALA A 112 13.64 2.65 15.13
N LEU A 113 13.61 1.82 14.07
CA LEU A 113 14.82 1.24 13.47
C LEU A 113 15.59 2.20 12.56
N TYR A 114 14.88 3.03 11.80
CA TYR A 114 15.45 3.89 10.74
C TYR A 114 15.09 5.38 10.90
N GLY A 115 14.38 5.76 11.96
CA GLY A 115 13.86 7.11 12.16
C GLY A 115 14.96 8.16 12.16
N GLY A 116 14.71 9.26 11.43
CA GLY A 116 15.69 10.33 11.24
C GLY A 116 16.79 10.02 10.21
N ASP A 117 16.85 8.81 9.65
CA ASP A 117 17.74 8.50 8.54
C ASP A 117 17.24 9.15 7.24
N LEU A 118 18.15 9.83 6.54
CA LEU A 118 17.90 10.38 5.21
C LEU A 118 17.49 9.26 4.23
N VAL A 119 18.01 8.05 4.39
CA VAL A 119 17.67 6.90 3.54
C VAL A 119 16.19 6.53 3.65
N LEU A 120 15.64 6.47 4.87
CA LEU A 120 14.21 6.22 5.11
C LEU A 120 13.36 7.30 4.45
N LYS A 121 13.73 8.57 4.66
CA LYS A 121 12.99 9.71 4.11
C LYS A 121 13.00 9.72 2.58
N THR A 122 14.16 9.54 1.97
CA THR A 122 14.29 9.46 0.50
C THR A 122 13.47 8.30 -0.05
N GLU A 123 13.46 7.17 0.63
CA GLU A 123 12.69 6.01 0.18
C GLU A 123 11.17 6.24 0.26
N ALA A 124 10.69 6.85 1.35
CA ALA A 124 9.29 7.24 1.47
C ALA A 124 8.89 8.26 0.39
N GLU A 125 9.73 9.26 0.12
CA GLU A 125 9.53 10.24 -0.94
C GLU A 125 9.45 9.59 -2.32
N ASN A 126 10.29 8.59 -2.60
CA ASN A 126 10.27 7.83 -3.85
C ASN A 126 8.95 7.07 -4.02
N ILE A 127 8.52 6.34 -2.98
CA ILE A 127 7.26 5.59 -3.01
C ILE A 127 6.08 6.55 -3.18
N ASN A 128 6.01 7.61 -2.38
CA ASN A 128 4.92 8.59 -2.44
C ASN A 128 4.87 9.32 -3.80
N SER A 129 6.02 9.71 -4.35
CA SER A 129 6.08 10.36 -5.66
C SER A 129 5.60 9.44 -6.77
N ALA A 130 5.94 8.15 -6.72
CA ALA A 130 5.46 7.16 -7.68
C ALA A 130 3.93 6.95 -7.59
N LEU A 131 3.39 6.79 -6.39
CA LEU A 131 1.94 6.63 -6.16
C LEU A 131 1.16 7.89 -6.55
N LEU A 132 1.65 9.08 -6.19
CA LEU A 132 1.03 10.35 -6.58
C LEU A 132 1.03 10.54 -8.09
N SER A 133 2.14 10.19 -8.76
CA SER A 133 2.21 10.23 -10.23
C SER A 133 1.15 9.32 -10.86
N GLN A 134 0.91 8.14 -10.31
CA GLN A 134 -0.14 7.24 -10.78
C GLN A 134 -1.54 7.84 -10.58
N ILE A 135 -1.84 8.43 -9.41
CA ILE A 135 -3.10 9.15 -9.19
C ILE A 135 -3.30 10.25 -10.24
N LEU A 136 -2.28 11.08 -10.46
CA LEU A 136 -2.36 12.19 -11.41
C LEU A 136 -2.57 11.71 -12.85
N VAL A 137 -1.94 10.61 -13.25
CA VAL A 137 -2.16 9.99 -14.57
C VAL A 137 -3.61 9.54 -14.72
N HIS A 138 -4.17 8.84 -13.73
CA HIS A 138 -5.54 8.35 -13.81
C HIS A 138 -6.58 9.48 -13.77
N LEU A 139 -6.38 10.50 -12.93
CA LEU A 139 -7.29 11.66 -12.87
C LEU A 139 -7.30 12.47 -14.18
N LYS A 140 -6.15 12.60 -14.85
CA LYS A 140 -6.09 13.27 -16.17
C LYS A 140 -6.91 12.53 -17.22
N VAL A 141 -6.90 11.20 -17.21
CA VAL A 141 -7.67 10.39 -18.14
C VAL A 141 -9.17 10.50 -17.86
N SER A 142 -9.59 10.63 -16.60
CA SER A 142 -11.01 10.76 -16.24
C SER A 142 -11.61 12.15 -16.49
N LEU A 143 -10.79 13.17 -16.74
CA LEU A 143 -11.22 14.55 -17.00
C LEU A 143 -11.32 14.90 -18.49
N LEU A 144 -10.91 13.99 -19.38
CA LEU A 144 -10.94 14.11 -20.83
C LEU A 144 -11.98 13.16 -21.43
#